data_AF-A0A8S4N8G8-F1
#
_entry.id   AF-A0A8S4N8G8-F1
#
_cell.length_a   1.000
_cell.length_b   1.000
_cell.length_c   1.000
_cell.angle_alpha   90.00
_cell.angle_beta   90.00
_cell.angle_gamma   90.00
#
_symmetry.space_group_name_H-M   'P 1'
#
loop_
_entity.id
_entity.type
_entity.pdbx_description
1 polymer ?
#
loop_
_entity_poly.entity_id
_entity_poly.type
_entity_poly.pdbx_seq_one_letter_code
_entity_poly.pdbx_strand_id
1 'polypeptide(L)'
;DIFLTDGVYMLILNEVYRYFPQEQVHIVYAENFIKDPVDELNQLEDFLGVPKVITRSMFIYNNTKQLFTKFVRLDGSIHVMKYTKGRPHPQLEDIFYDKLHEFYKPFNEKLFAMIGKTFDWNYRGKNYTSD
;
A
#
# COMPACT_ATOMS: atom_id res chain seq x y z
N ASP A 1 -4.68 10.87 22.00
CA ASP A 1 -4.62 9.49 21.49
C ASP A 1 -4.19 9.54 20.03
N ILE A 2 -2.88 9.63 19.77
CA ILE A 2 -2.29 10.05 18.48
C ILE A 2 -2.15 8.89 17.48
N PHE A 3 -2.18 7.63 17.95
CA PHE A 3 -1.82 6.48 17.13
C PHE A 3 -2.96 5.95 16.25
N LEU A 4 -4.22 6.13 16.65
CA LEU A 4 -5.37 5.68 15.85
C LEU A 4 -5.73 6.67 14.74
N THR A 5 -5.46 7.96 14.93
CA THR A 5 -5.81 9.00 13.97
C THR A 5 -4.98 8.92 12.69
N ASP A 6 -3.76 8.41 12.76
CA ASP A 6 -2.88 8.24 11.60
C ASP A 6 -3.45 7.26 10.55
N GLY A 7 -4.29 6.30 11.00
CA GLY A 7 -5.01 5.37 10.12
C GLY A 7 -6.31 5.94 9.54
N VAL A 8 -6.73 7.14 9.95
CA VAL A 8 -7.96 7.78 9.46
C VAL A 8 -7.64 8.60 8.21
N TYR A 9 -7.37 7.90 7.10
CA TYR A 9 -6.86 8.52 5.87
C TYR A 9 -7.75 9.61 5.29
N MET A 10 -9.08 9.54 5.48
CA MET A 10 -9.98 10.58 4.98
C MET A 10 -9.67 11.96 5.56
N LEU A 11 -9.16 12.05 6.80
CA LEU A 11 -8.83 13.33 7.42
C LEU A 11 -7.57 13.93 6.82
N ILE A 12 -6.56 13.09 6.59
CA ILE A 12 -5.30 13.48 5.95
C ILE A 12 -5.58 13.94 4.52
N LEU A 13 -6.34 13.15 3.76
CA LEU A 13 -6.63 13.43 2.36
C LEU A 13 -7.51 14.67 2.18
N ASN A 14 -8.47 14.89 3.09
CA ASN A 14 -9.27 16.11 3.07
C ASN A 14 -8.41 17.37 3.23
N GLU A 15 -7.36 17.34 4.07
CA GLU A 15 -6.44 18.48 4.19
C GLU A 15 -5.60 18.66 2.90
N VAL A 16 -5.13 17.57 2.28
CA VAL A 16 -4.43 17.64 0.99
C VAL A 16 -5.32 18.27 -0.09
N TYR A 17 -6.59 17.86 -0.17
CA TYR A 17 -7.55 18.36 -1.15
C TYR A 17 -7.97 19.82 -0.96
N ARG A 18 -7.60 20.46 0.15
CA ARG A 18 -7.76 21.92 0.28
C ARG A 18 -6.78 22.71 -0.58
N TYR A 19 -5.66 22.11 -0.97
CA TYR A 19 -4.58 22.78 -1.71
C TYR A 19 -4.35 22.17 -3.08
N PHE A 20 -4.61 20.87 -3.25
CA PHE A 20 -4.40 20.16 -4.50
C PHE A 20 -5.71 19.52 -4.98
N PRO A 21 -6.12 19.74 -6.23
CA PRO A 21 -7.27 19.04 -6.80
C PRO A 21 -6.98 17.54 -6.90
N GLN A 22 -8.04 16.73 -6.94
CA GLN A 22 -7.94 15.26 -6.91
C GLN A 22 -7.07 14.70 -8.03
N GLU A 23 -7.11 15.30 -9.21
CA GLU A 23 -6.33 14.92 -10.40
C GLU A 23 -4.82 15.11 -10.21
N GLN A 24 -4.38 15.86 -9.19
CA GLN A 24 -2.98 16.04 -8.84
C GLN A 24 -2.52 15.13 -7.69
N VAL A 25 -3.36 14.19 -7.26
CA VAL A 25 -3.04 13.27 -6.16
C VAL A 25 -3.27 11.83 -6.61
N HIS A 26 -2.19 11.07 -6.72
CA HIS A 26 -2.24 9.63 -6.99
C HIS A 26 -2.21 8.83 -5.70
N ILE A 27 -3.12 7.85 -5.57
CA ILE A 27 -3.21 6.96 -4.41
C ILE A 27 -2.78 5.55 -4.83
N VAL A 28 -1.63 5.13 -4.31
CA VAL A 28 -1.08 3.78 -4.52
C VAL A 28 -1.77 2.79 -3.59
N TYR A 29 -2.21 1.66 -4.12
CA TYR A 29 -2.75 0.57 -3.33
C TYR A 29 -1.63 -0.35 -2.85
N ALA A 30 -1.23 -0.23 -1.59
CA ALA A 30 -0.08 -0.94 -1.05
C ALA A 30 -0.17 -2.47 -1.19
N GLU A 31 -1.35 -3.06 -0.98
CA GLU A 31 -1.58 -4.50 -1.10
C GLU A 31 -1.42 -4.99 -2.54
N ASN A 32 -1.84 -4.19 -3.53
CA ASN A 32 -1.56 -4.48 -4.94
C ASN A 32 -0.09 -4.24 -5.25
N PHE A 33 0.55 -3.19 -4.72
CA PHE A 33 1.97 -2.92 -4.94
C PHE A 33 2.87 -4.06 -4.45
N ILE A 34 2.51 -4.72 -3.35
CA ILE A 34 3.22 -5.90 -2.84
C ILE A 34 3.04 -7.10 -3.77
N LYS A 35 1.83 -7.31 -4.31
CA LYS A 35 1.45 -8.47 -5.15
C LYS A 35 1.89 -8.32 -6.60
N ASP A 36 1.72 -7.14 -7.17
CA ASP A 36 2.09 -6.75 -8.52
C ASP A 36 2.60 -5.30 -8.56
N PRO A 37 3.88 -5.07 -8.25
CA PRO A 37 4.46 -3.73 -8.25
C PRO A 37 4.50 -3.11 -9.65
N VAL A 38 4.47 -3.90 -10.72
CA VAL A 38 4.51 -3.39 -12.09
C VAL A 38 3.20 -2.68 -12.41
N ASP A 39 2.06 -3.27 -12.04
CA ASP A 39 0.75 -2.69 -12.30
C ASP A 39 0.57 -1.33 -11.59
N GLU A 40 0.86 -1.26 -10.28
CA GLU A 40 0.77 -0.01 -9.52
C GLU A 40 1.76 1.05 -10.03
N LEU A 41 2.98 0.67 -10.42
CA LEU A 41 3.95 1.63 -10.93
C LEU A 41 3.63 2.11 -12.35
N ASN A 42 3.04 1.27 -13.19
CA ASN A 42 2.56 1.70 -14.50
C ASN A 42 1.43 2.72 -14.36
N GLN A 43 0.52 2.55 -13.40
CA GLN A 43 -0.52 3.55 -13.08
C GLN A 43 0.11 4.87 -12.60
N LEU A 44 1.21 4.79 -11.84
CA LEU A 44 1.98 5.96 -11.42
C LEU A 44 2.69 6.64 -12.61
N GLU A 45 3.29 5.87 -13.53
CA GLU A 45 3.89 6.41 -14.75
C GLU A 45 2.86 7.14 -15.62
N ASP A 46 1.66 6.56 -15.78
CA ASP A 46 0.53 7.18 -16.47
C ASP A 46 0.12 8.50 -15.80
N PHE A 47 -0.02 8.50 -14.47
CA PHE A 47 -0.36 9.69 -13.70
C PHE A 47 0.69 10.81 -13.84
N LEU A 48 1.98 10.46 -13.85
CA LEU A 48 3.07 11.42 -14.01
C LEU A 48 3.24 11.90 -15.46
N GLY A 49 2.59 11.24 -16.42
CA GLY A 49 2.74 11.54 -17.85
C GLY A 49 4.12 11.17 -18.41
N VAL A 50 4.77 10.14 -17.85
CA VAL A 50 6.09 9.68 -18.28
C VAL A 50 6.00 8.38 -19.10
N PRO A 51 7.00 8.06 -19.96
CA PRO A 51 7.01 6.80 -20.68
C PRO A 51 7.01 5.59 -19.73
N LYS A 52 6.29 4.54 -20.11
CA LYS A 52 6.29 3.27 -19.37
C LYS A 52 7.61 2.54 -19.54
N VAL A 53 8.48 2.62 -18.54
CA VAL A 53 9.78 1.94 -18.52
C VAL A 53 9.85 0.84 -17.49
N ILE A 54 8.93 0.83 -16.51
CA ILE A 54 8.87 -0.20 -15.49
C ILE A 54 8.34 -1.50 -16.09
N THR A 55 9.11 -2.58 -15.91
CA THR A 55 8.77 -3.90 -16.45
C THR A 55 8.94 -5.00 -15.41
N ARG A 56 8.26 -6.14 -15.61
CA ARG A 56 8.33 -7.29 -14.71
C ARG A 56 9.74 -7.84 -14.52
N SER A 57 10.58 -7.79 -15.54
CA SER A 57 11.99 -8.22 -15.47
C SER A 57 12.84 -7.38 -14.52
N MET A 58 12.38 -6.17 -14.16
CA MET A 58 13.07 -5.34 -13.18
C MET A 58 12.82 -5.80 -11.75
N PHE A 59 11.81 -6.66 -11.49
CA PHE A 59 11.48 -7.12 -10.14
C PHE A 59 11.89 -8.56 -9.91
N ILE A 60 12.58 -8.80 -8.79
CA ILE A 60 12.98 -10.15 -8.37
C ILE A 60 12.14 -10.56 -7.17
N TYR A 61 11.31 -11.59 -7.38
CA TYR A 61 10.48 -12.20 -6.35
C TYR A 61 11.31 -13.10 -5.44
N ASN A 62 11.06 -13.02 -4.13
CA ASN A 62 11.65 -13.91 -3.15
C ASN A 62 10.60 -14.91 -2.68
N ASN A 63 10.78 -16.19 -3.02
CA ASN A 63 9.84 -17.25 -2.67
C ASN A 63 9.73 -17.47 -1.15
N THR A 64 10.83 -17.37 -0.40
CA THR A 64 10.81 -17.53 1.06
C THR A 64 10.00 -16.40 1.72
N LYS A 65 10.22 -15.16 1.27
CA LYS A 65 9.50 -14.00 1.81
C LYS A 65 8.12 -13.78 1.21
N GLN A 66 7.77 -14.51 0.15
CA GLN A 66 6.53 -14.36 -0.61
C GLN A 66 6.24 -12.91 -1.05
N LEU A 67 7.29 -12.18 -1.47
CA LEU A 67 7.19 -10.80 -1.96
C LEU A 67 8.37 -10.40 -2.85
N PHE A 68 8.20 -9.34 -3.65
CA PHE A 68 9.28 -8.74 -4.43
C PHE A 68 10.26 -8.00 -3.53
N THR A 69 11.54 -8.41 -3.54
CA THR A 69 12.54 -7.90 -2.57
C THR A 69 13.69 -7.14 -3.23
N LYS A 70 13.85 -7.27 -4.55
CA LYS A 70 14.90 -6.59 -5.30
C LYS A 70 14.33 -5.94 -6.55
N PHE A 71 14.96 -4.84 -6.94
CA PHE A 71 14.65 -4.06 -8.12
C PHE A 71 15.92 -3.81 -8.93
N VAL A 72 15.94 -4.19 -10.20
CA VAL A 72 17.02 -3.94 -11.15
C VAL A 72 16.78 -2.57 -11.78
N ARG A 73 17.69 -1.63 -11.54
CA ARG A 73 17.63 -0.29 -12.12
C ARG A 73 18.03 -0.31 -13.59
N LEU A 74 17.74 0.79 -14.29
CA LEU A 74 18.08 0.95 -15.70
C LEU A 74 19.60 0.91 -15.97
N ASP A 75 20.42 1.29 -14.98
CA ASP A 75 21.89 1.19 -15.04
C ASP A 75 22.43 -0.22 -14.73
N GLY A 76 21.54 -1.20 -14.56
CA GLY A 76 21.88 -2.58 -14.19
C GLY A 76 22.15 -2.80 -12.70
N SER A 77 22.21 -1.75 -11.88
CA SER A 77 22.42 -1.89 -10.44
C SER A 77 21.19 -2.50 -9.75
N ILE A 78 21.42 -3.37 -8.78
CA ILE A 78 20.35 -4.05 -8.03
C ILE A 78 20.13 -3.34 -6.71
N HIS A 79 18.93 -2.78 -6.54
CA HIS A 79 18.44 -2.32 -5.25
C HIS A 79 17.82 -3.50 -4.47
N VAL A 80 18.14 -3.61 -3.19
CA VAL A 80 17.56 -4.62 -2.28
C VAL A 80 16.84 -3.89 -1.15
N MET A 81 15.61 -4.33 -0.85
CA MET A 81 14.87 -3.81 0.29
C MET A 81 15.69 -3.97 1.59
N LYS A 82 15.67 -2.93 2.44
CA LYS A 82 16.34 -2.98 3.75
C LYS A 82 15.74 -4.09 4.62
N TYR A 83 16.58 -4.73 5.43
CA TYR A 83 16.17 -5.80 6.35
C TYR A 83 15.07 -5.38 7.35
N THR A 84 14.92 -4.09 7.61
CA THR A 84 13.91 -3.53 8.52
C THR A 84 12.49 -3.48 7.93
N LYS A 85 12.32 -3.90 6.67
CA LYS A 85 11.03 -3.94 5.95
C LYS A 85 10.44 -5.36 6.00
N GLY A 86 9.11 -5.44 6.14
CA GLY A 86 8.39 -6.73 6.25
C GLY A 86 8.63 -7.44 7.58
N ARG A 87 8.68 -6.68 8.69
CA ARG A 87 8.80 -7.26 10.03
C ARG A 87 7.49 -7.98 10.40
N PRO A 88 7.56 -9.16 11.05
CA PRO A 88 6.36 -9.85 11.49
C PRO A 88 5.59 -8.95 12.46
N HIS A 89 4.29 -8.85 12.24
CA HIS A 89 3.38 -8.16 13.16
C HIS A 89 3.00 -9.11 14.30
N PRO A 90 2.82 -8.60 15.53
CA PRO A 90 2.34 -9.42 16.63
C PRO A 90 0.93 -9.95 16.30
N GLN A 91 0.67 -11.18 16.69
CA GLN A 91 -0.69 -11.74 16.62
C GLN A 91 -1.53 -11.11 17.73
N LEU A 92 -2.65 -10.50 17.33
CA LEU A 92 -3.65 -9.96 18.24
C LEU A 92 -4.84 -10.92 18.30
N GLU A 93 -5.61 -10.89 19.38
CA GLU A 93 -6.87 -11.63 19.43
C GLU A 93 -7.88 -11.06 18.42
N ASP A 94 -8.72 -11.92 17.85
CA ASP A 94 -9.73 -11.56 16.86
C ASP A 94 -10.62 -10.39 17.30
N ILE A 95 -10.93 -10.32 18.60
CA ILE A 95 -11.74 -9.23 19.17
C ILE A 95 -11.11 -7.84 18.97
N PHE A 96 -9.77 -7.73 18.94
CA PHE A 96 -9.11 -6.46 18.67
C PHE A 96 -9.19 -6.09 17.19
N TYR A 97 -9.03 -7.06 16.28
CA TYR A 97 -9.20 -6.82 14.85
C TYR A 97 -10.63 -6.38 14.53
N ASP A 98 -11.63 -7.02 15.14
CA ASP A 98 -13.03 -6.65 14.94
C ASP A 98 -13.33 -5.23 15.44
N LYS A 99 -12.81 -4.86 16.61
CA LYS A 99 -12.93 -3.49 17.13
C LYS A 99 -12.25 -2.45 16.25
N LEU A 100 -11.04 -2.75 15.76
CA LEU A 100 -10.33 -1.85 14.84
C LEU A 100 -11.08 -1.72 13.52
N HIS A 101 -11.61 -2.82 12.99
CA HIS A 101 -12.40 -2.80 11.76
C HIS A 101 -13.68 -1.98 11.94
N GLU A 102 -14.44 -2.21 13.01
CA GLU A 102 -15.64 -1.43 13.35
C GLU A 102 -15.32 0.06 13.50
N PHE A 103 -14.21 0.39 14.16
CA PHE A 103 -13.75 1.77 14.33
C PHE A 103 -13.43 2.44 12.98
N TYR A 104 -12.64 1.79 12.11
CA TYR A 104 -12.19 2.39 10.85
C TYR A 104 -13.26 2.37 9.75
N LYS A 105 -14.23 1.44 9.79
CA LYS A 105 -15.25 1.26 8.76
C LYS A 105 -15.94 2.55 8.30
N PRO A 106 -16.55 3.39 9.18
CA PRO A 106 -17.22 4.60 8.73
C PRO A 106 -16.27 5.63 8.10
N PHE A 107 -14.99 5.63 8.46
CA PHE A 107 -13.98 6.50 7.87
C PHE A 107 -13.52 5.98 6.51
N ASN A 108 -13.38 4.66 6.36
CA ASN A 108 -13.03 4.00 5.10
C ASN A 108 -14.15 4.17 4.07
N GLU A 109 -15.42 4.04 4.47
CA GLU A 109 -16.55 4.28 3.56
C GLU A 109 -16.55 5.72 3.01
N LYS A 110 -16.28 6.71 3.88
CA LYS A 110 -16.13 8.12 3.46
C LYS A 110 -14.91 8.33 2.58
N LEU A 111 -13.77 7.72 2.91
CA LEU A 111 -12.58 7.75 2.07
C LEU A 111 -12.88 7.20 0.68
N PHE A 112 -13.52 6.04 0.57
CA PHE A 112 -13.82 5.40 -0.70
C PHE A 112 -14.75 6.23 -1.57
N ALA A 113 -15.77 6.84 -0.96
CA ALA A 113 -16.63 7.80 -1.65
C ALA A 113 -15.84 9.03 -2.13
N MET A 114 -14.91 9.55 -1.32
CA MET A 114 -14.07 10.70 -1.64
C MET A 114 -13.13 10.42 -2.82
N ILE A 115 -12.53 9.24 -2.89
CA ILE A 115 -11.53 8.89 -3.91
C ILE A 115 -12.11 8.18 -5.14
N GLY A 116 -13.39 7.81 -5.10
CA GLY A 116 -14.07 7.07 -6.17
C GLY A 116 -13.51 5.64 -6.38
N LYS A 117 -12.84 5.07 -5.38
CA LYS A 117 -12.18 3.76 -5.41
C LYS A 117 -12.36 3.05 -4.08
N THR A 118 -12.54 1.75 -4.11
CA THR A 118 -12.62 0.89 -2.91
C THR A 118 -11.37 0.05 -2.77
N PHE A 119 -10.95 -0.19 -1.53
CA PHE A 119 -9.87 -1.13 -1.21
C PHE A 119 -10.41 -2.29 -0.37
N ASP A 120 -9.82 -3.48 -0.56
CA ASP A 120 -10.21 -4.69 0.18
C ASP A 120 -9.48 -4.74 1.54
N TRP A 121 -9.94 -3.89 2.46
CA TRP A 121 -9.37 -3.77 3.82
C TRP A 121 -10.10 -4.63 4.86
N ASN A 122 -10.72 -5.72 4.45
CA ASN A 122 -11.34 -6.71 5.37
C ASN A 122 -10.34 -7.74 5.89
N TYR A 123 -9.04 -7.47 5.76
CA TYR A 123 -7.98 -8.39 6.10
C TYR A 123 -7.82 -8.53 7.62
N ARG A 124 -8.12 -9.72 8.14
CA ARG A 124 -7.68 -10.16 9.46
C ARG A 124 -6.29 -10.76 9.30
N GLY A 125 -5.29 -10.22 9.99
CA GLY A 125 -3.88 -10.62 9.89
C GLY A 125 -3.71 -12.13 9.69
N LYS A 126 -3.38 -12.59 8.49
CA LYS A 126 -2.95 -13.99 8.28
C LYS A 126 -1.46 -14.08 8.55
N ASN A 127 -1.10 -15.14 9.26
CA ASN A 127 0.25 -15.53 9.63
C ASN A 127 1.23 -15.39 8.45
N TYR A 128 2.13 -14.41 8.52
CA TYR A 128 3.47 -14.63 7.98
C TYR A 128 4.12 -15.63 8.94
N THR A 129 3.84 -16.93 8.76
CA THR A 129 4.65 -17.96 9.41
C THR A 129 6.05 -17.82 8.84
N SER A 130 6.98 -17.47 9.73
CA SER A 130 8.39 -17.71 9.50
C SER A 130 8.58 -19.23 9.50
N ASP A 131 8.55 -19.83 8.32
CA ASP A 131 9.29 -21.06 8.04
C ASP A 131 10.61 -20.70 7.37
#